data_AF-A0A945EA63-F1
#
_entry.id   AF-A0A945EA63-F1
#
_cell.length_a   1.000
_cell.length_b   1.000
_cell.length_c   1.000
_cell.angle_alpha   90.00
_cell.angle_beta   90.00
_cell.angle_gamma   90.00
#
_symmetry.space_group_name_H-M   'P 1'
#
loop_
_entity.id
_entity.type
_entity.pdbx_description
1 polymer ?
#
loop_
_entity_poly.entity_id
_entity_poly.type
_entity_poly.pdbx_seq_one_letter_code
_entity_poly.pdbx_strand_id
1 'polypeptide(L)'
;MPTSGANATEEQLRAYPEGLEIKCTIGNIKKGANLRAGQTRITDLVSISWQAHHREVRELLGLVWDFIDEGHQFNFPTITGAFYSEELIENDWGQISGTTGRNTKVSGMKSSGKKKMGQGWVSLIDKTDYLSKFKNLLKF
;
A
#
# COMPACT_ATOMS: atom_id res chain seq x y z
N MET A 1 -4.95 -19.71 -10.26
CA MET A 1 -6.35 -19.25 -10.37
C MET A 1 -7.25 -20.38 -9.92
N PRO A 2 -8.25 -20.14 -9.06
CA PRO A 2 -9.25 -21.14 -8.72
C PRO A 2 -9.96 -21.64 -9.98
N THR A 3 -10.39 -22.91 -10.00
CA THR A 3 -11.06 -23.51 -11.17
C THR A 3 -12.31 -22.72 -11.58
N SER A 4 -13.01 -22.11 -10.62
CA SER A 4 -14.18 -21.25 -10.85
C SER A 4 -13.85 -19.96 -11.60
N GLY A 5 -12.59 -19.53 -11.64
CA GLY A 5 -12.12 -18.36 -12.40
C GLY A 5 -11.60 -18.67 -13.81
N ALA A 6 -11.60 -19.93 -14.26
CA ALA A 6 -10.92 -20.34 -15.50
C ALA A 6 -11.49 -19.68 -16.78
N ASN A 7 -12.79 -19.37 -16.79
CA ASN A 7 -13.49 -18.74 -17.93
C ASN A 7 -13.98 -17.32 -17.61
N ALA A 8 -13.57 -16.75 -16.49
CA ALA A 8 -14.00 -15.43 -16.08
C ALA A 8 -13.29 -14.35 -16.92
N THR A 9 -14.02 -13.29 -17.26
CA THR A 9 -13.43 -12.11 -17.90
C THR A 9 -12.48 -11.40 -16.92
N GLU A 10 -11.58 -10.56 -17.44
CA GLU A 10 -10.73 -9.72 -16.57
C GLU A 10 -11.58 -8.95 -15.56
N GLU A 11 -12.72 -8.38 -15.99
CA GLU A 11 -13.63 -7.64 -15.13
C GLU A 11 -14.23 -8.51 -14.01
N GLN A 12 -14.63 -9.74 -14.32
CA GLN A 12 -15.10 -10.71 -13.32
C GLN A 12 -13.97 -11.13 -12.36
N LEU A 13 -12.74 -11.25 -12.84
CA LEU A 13 -11.59 -11.58 -12.01
C LEU A 13 -11.15 -10.42 -11.11
N ARG A 14 -11.37 -9.17 -11.52
CA ARG A 14 -11.14 -7.99 -10.67
C ARG A 14 -12.11 -7.91 -9.50
N ALA A 15 -13.35 -8.35 -9.70
CA ALA A 15 -14.39 -8.40 -8.68
C ALA A 15 -14.61 -9.83 -8.14
N TYR A 16 -13.56 -10.64 -8.16
CA TYR A 16 -13.69 -12.05 -7.81
C TYR A 16 -14.02 -12.20 -6.31
N PRO A 17 -15.15 -12.84 -5.96
CA PRO A 17 -15.71 -12.79 -4.60
C PRO A 17 -14.90 -13.59 -3.56
N GLU A 18 -14.04 -14.52 -4.02
CA GLU A 18 -13.21 -15.36 -3.15
C GLU A 18 -11.73 -14.92 -3.15
N GLY A 19 -11.45 -13.70 -3.62
CA GLY A 19 -10.11 -13.14 -3.72
C GLY A 19 -9.89 -11.97 -2.77
N LEU A 20 -8.63 -11.73 -2.38
CA LEU A 20 -8.22 -10.55 -1.64
C LEU A 20 -7.27 -9.72 -2.48
N GLU A 21 -7.60 -8.45 -2.69
CA GLU A 21 -6.66 -7.51 -3.31
C GLU A 21 -5.57 -7.14 -2.28
N ILE A 22 -4.31 -7.31 -2.69
CA ILE A 22 -3.13 -6.95 -1.88
C ILE A 22 -2.32 -5.91 -2.64
N LYS A 23 -1.98 -4.80 -1.98
CA LYS A 23 -1.09 -3.77 -2.54
C LYS A 23 0.05 -3.48 -1.59
N CYS A 24 1.26 -3.40 -2.13
CA CYS A 24 2.46 -3.06 -1.36
C CYS A 24 2.92 -1.65 -1.67
N THR A 25 3.41 -0.94 -0.67
CA THR A 25 4.06 0.36 -0.83
C THR A 25 5.26 0.48 0.10
N ILE A 26 6.34 1.13 -0.36
CA ILE A 26 7.43 1.59 0.51
C ILE A 26 7.16 3.00 1.05
N GLY A 27 6.04 3.60 0.63
CA GLY A 27 5.64 4.96 0.95
C GLY A 27 6.42 6.03 0.20
N ASN A 28 6.07 7.28 0.46
CA ASN A 28 6.66 8.46 -0.16
C ASN A 28 7.68 9.08 0.79
N ILE A 29 8.87 9.38 0.26
CA ILE A 29 9.97 10.00 1.00
C ILE A 29 10.00 11.52 0.79
N LYS A 30 10.58 12.24 1.75
CA LYS A 30 10.80 13.69 1.62
C LYS A 30 11.61 14.01 0.35
N LYS A 31 11.28 15.12 -0.32
CA LYS A 31 12.03 15.59 -1.49
C LYS A 31 13.49 15.87 -1.08
N GLY A 32 14.45 15.39 -1.87
CA GLY A 32 15.87 15.55 -1.59
C GLY A 32 16.45 14.56 -0.57
N ALA A 33 15.69 13.55 -0.14
CA ALA A 33 16.26 12.43 0.61
C ALA A 33 17.33 11.71 -0.25
N ASN A 34 18.56 11.66 0.25
CA ASN A 34 19.67 10.99 -0.42
C ASN A 34 19.81 9.55 0.10
N LEU A 35 18.80 8.73 -0.17
CA LEU A 35 18.75 7.33 0.27
C LEU A 35 19.44 6.42 -0.74
N ARG A 36 20.32 5.56 -0.25
CA ARG A 36 20.94 4.49 -1.04
C ARG A 36 20.02 3.26 -1.11
N ALA A 37 20.27 2.38 -2.07
CA ALA A 37 19.63 1.06 -2.09
C ALA A 37 19.90 0.32 -0.77
N GLY A 38 18.87 -0.31 -0.21
CA GLY A 38 18.98 -1.01 1.07
C GLY A 38 18.90 -0.14 2.32
N GLN A 39 18.87 1.19 2.22
CA GLN A 39 18.76 2.01 3.44
C GLN A 39 17.34 2.02 3.99
N THR A 40 17.24 1.92 5.32
CA THR A 40 16.01 2.17 6.07
C THR A 40 15.52 3.60 5.83
N ARG A 41 14.21 3.77 5.64
CA ARG A 41 13.61 5.01 5.13
C ARG A 41 12.60 5.62 6.09
N ILE A 42 12.30 4.96 7.20
CA ILE A 42 11.24 5.37 8.14
C ILE A 42 11.37 6.82 8.59
N THR A 43 12.59 7.33 8.80
CA THR A 43 12.84 8.72 9.21
C THR A 43 12.41 9.72 8.13
N ASP A 44 12.64 9.39 6.87
CA ASP A 44 12.34 10.21 5.68
C ASP A 44 10.93 10.00 5.11
N LEU A 45 10.19 9.02 5.63
CA LEU A 45 8.82 8.73 5.22
C LEU A 45 7.88 9.89 5.60
N VAL A 46 7.22 10.46 4.59
CA VAL A 46 6.29 11.61 4.72
C VAL A 46 4.83 11.26 4.43
N SER A 47 4.56 10.17 3.71
CA SER A 47 3.20 9.65 3.56
C SER A 47 3.18 8.21 3.09
N ILE A 48 2.08 7.51 3.40
CA ILE A 48 1.78 6.18 2.86
C ILE A 48 0.67 6.35 1.82
N SER A 49 0.77 5.62 0.72
CA SER A 49 -0.28 5.57 -0.30
C SER A 49 -0.22 4.25 -1.03
N TRP A 50 -1.36 3.57 -1.10
CA TRP A 50 -1.56 2.44 -2.00
C TRP A 50 -2.06 2.94 -3.35
N GLN A 51 -1.77 2.16 -4.39
CA GLN A 51 -2.12 2.45 -5.76
C GLN A 51 -2.89 1.27 -6.35
N ALA A 52 -3.90 1.57 -7.16
CA ALA A 52 -4.70 0.58 -7.87
C ALA A 52 -4.82 0.96 -9.35
N HIS A 53 -5.15 -0.02 -10.20
CA HIS A 53 -5.42 0.22 -11.64
C HIS A 53 -6.90 0.60 -11.90
N HIS A 54 -7.72 0.47 -10.87
CA HIS A 54 -9.19 0.55 -10.86
C HIS A 54 -9.60 1.35 -9.62
N ARG A 55 -10.77 2.01 -9.67
CA ARG A 55 -11.29 2.80 -8.53
C ARG A 55 -12.35 2.03 -7.76
N GLU A 56 -12.76 0.87 -8.26
CA GLU A 56 -13.83 0.03 -7.74
C GLU A 56 -13.38 -0.89 -6.59
N VAL A 57 -12.10 -0.82 -6.20
CA VAL A 57 -11.52 -1.62 -5.10
C VAL A 57 -12.16 -1.22 -3.77
N ARG A 58 -12.87 -2.16 -3.15
CA ARG A 58 -13.59 -1.99 -1.87
C ARG A 58 -12.86 -2.60 -0.68
N GLU A 59 -12.30 -3.78 -0.89
CA GLU A 59 -11.56 -4.55 0.09
C GLU A 59 -10.08 -4.57 -0.27
N LEU A 60 -9.23 -4.17 0.66
CA LEU A 60 -7.79 -4.07 0.42
C LEU A 60 -6.98 -4.47 1.64
N LEU A 61 -6.04 -5.40 1.46
CA LEU A 61 -4.90 -5.58 2.35
C LEU A 61 -3.71 -4.76 1.83
N GLY A 62 -3.46 -3.64 2.50
CA GLY A 62 -2.35 -2.74 2.24
C GLY A 62 -1.11 -3.12 3.05
N LEU A 63 -0.04 -3.51 2.36
CA LEU A 63 1.26 -3.76 2.97
C LEU A 63 2.15 -2.53 2.85
N VAL A 64 2.86 -2.22 3.94
CA VAL A 64 3.97 -1.27 3.98
C VAL A 64 5.23 -2.06 4.26
N TRP A 65 6.30 -1.79 3.51
CA TRP A 65 7.59 -2.45 3.70
C TRP A 65 8.72 -1.42 3.69
N ASP A 66 9.83 -1.76 4.36
CA ASP A 66 11.06 -0.96 4.38
C ASP A 66 12.27 -1.91 4.41
N PHE A 67 13.48 -1.37 4.31
CA PHE A 67 14.71 -2.12 4.56
C PHE A 67 15.06 -2.07 6.05
N ILE A 68 15.04 -3.21 6.72
CA ILE A 68 15.32 -3.31 8.17
C ILE A 68 16.71 -3.88 8.40
N ASP A 69 17.46 -3.22 9.27
CA ASP A 69 18.68 -3.78 9.85
C ASP A 69 18.31 -4.71 11.01
N GLU A 70 18.71 -5.97 10.86
CA GLU A 70 18.57 -7.03 11.88
C GLU A 70 19.95 -7.63 12.24
N GLY A 71 21.03 -6.86 12.06
CA GLY A 71 22.40 -7.31 12.33
C GLY A 71 23.03 -8.08 11.16
N HIS A 72 22.50 -7.90 9.96
CA HIS A 72 23.02 -8.52 8.74
C HIS A 72 24.00 -7.61 8.01
N GLN A 73 24.79 -8.17 7.09
CA GLN A 73 25.69 -7.37 6.23
C GLN A 73 24.94 -6.39 5.32
N PHE A 74 23.64 -6.62 5.10
CA PHE A 74 22.75 -5.77 4.32
C PHE A 74 21.34 -5.77 4.94
N ASN A 75 20.66 -4.63 4.94
CA ASN A 75 19.28 -4.52 5.44
C ASN A 75 18.31 -5.20 4.47
N PHE A 76 17.39 -6.00 4.98
CA PHE A 76 16.49 -6.77 4.13
C PHE A 76 15.12 -6.09 3.96
N PRO A 77 14.49 -6.21 2.77
CA PRO A 77 13.09 -5.85 2.59
C PRO A 77 12.23 -6.62 3.60
N THR A 78 11.53 -5.88 4.44
CA THR A 78 10.71 -6.44 5.51
C THR A 78 9.34 -5.77 5.49
N ILE A 79 8.27 -6.54 5.62
CA ILE A 79 6.93 -5.99 5.83
C ILE A 79 6.92 -5.35 7.21
N THR A 80 6.73 -4.03 7.27
CA THR A 80 6.76 -3.25 8.50
C THR A 80 5.35 -2.93 9.01
N GLY A 81 4.34 -3.01 8.14
CA GLY A 81 2.94 -2.90 8.52
C GLY A 81 1.99 -3.54 7.52
N ALA A 82 0.89 -4.06 8.03
CA ALA A 82 -0.24 -4.58 7.26
C ALA A 82 -1.52 -3.91 7.76
N PHE A 83 -2.29 -3.36 6.81
CA PHE A 83 -3.49 -2.59 7.06
C PHE A 83 -4.64 -3.13 6.21
N TYR A 84 -5.84 -3.21 6.76
CA TYR A 84 -7.00 -3.73 6.06
C TYR A 84 -8.17 -2.74 6.10
N SER A 85 -8.93 -2.69 5.02
CA SER A 85 -10.23 -2.00 4.98
C SER A 85 -11.14 -2.73 4.00
N GLU A 86 -12.38 -2.95 4.40
CA GLU A 86 -13.49 -3.42 3.55
C GLU A 86 -14.46 -2.29 3.14
N GLU A 87 -14.24 -1.09 3.68
CA GLU A 87 -15.14 0.05 3.51
C GLU A 87 -14.69 1.04 2.42
N LEU A 88 -13.73 0.67 1.54
CA LEU A 88 -13.28 1.60 0.50
C LEU A 88 -14.39 1.85 -0.53
N ILE A 89 -14.47 3.09 -1.01
CA ILE A 89 -15.40 3.50 -2.06
C ILE A 89 -14.65 4.18 -3.21
N GLU A 90 -15.29 4.34 -4.36
CA GLU A 90 -14.67 4.92 -5.56
C GLU A 90 -14.04 6.31 -5.32
N ASN A 91 -14.63 7.10 -4.44
CA ASN A 91 -14.15 8.43 -4.10
C ASN A 91 -12.91 8.45 -3.21
N ASP A 92 -12.56 7.32 -2.59
CA ASP A 92 -11.29 7.15 -1.86
C ASP A 92 -10.08 7.03 -2.81
N TRP A 93 -10.35 6.79 -4.09
CA TRP A 93 -9.35 6.67 -5.13
C TRP A 93 -9.27 7.95 -5.98
N GLY A 94 -8.05 8.35 -6.32
CA GLY A 94 -7.75 9.44 -7.24
C GLY A 94 -8.32 9.19 -8.64
N GLN A 95 -8.35 10.24 -9.46
CA GLN A 95 -8.60 10.04 -10.88
C GLN A 95 -7.51 9.14 -11.46
N ILE A 96 -7.91 8.30 -12.42
CA ILE A 96 -6.98 7.43 -13.12
C ILE A 96 -6.06 8.32 -13.97
N SER A 97 -4.76 8.10 -13.84
CA SER A 97 -3.72 8.73 -14.64
C SER A 97 -2.91 7.66 -15.39
N GLY A 98 -2.00 8.09 -16.28
CA GLY A 98 -1.20 7.16 -17.08
C GLY A 98 -2.00 6.49 -18.20
N THR A 99 -3.08 7.11 -18.67
CA THR A 99 -3.89 6.63 -19.81
C THR A 99 -3.30 7.01 -21.18
N THR A 100 -2.22 7.79 -21.19
CA THR A 100 -1.51 8.23 -22.41
C THR A 100 -0.02 7.89 -22.31
N GLY A 101 0.56 7.44 -23.42
CA GLY A 101 2.00 7.13 -23.53
C GLY A 101 2.41 5.75 -22.99
N ARG A 102 3.65 5.64 -22.49
CA ARG A 102 4.25 4.40 -21.95
C ARG A 102 3.91 4.10 -20.48
N ASN A 103 3.06 4.91 -19.86
CA ASN A 103 2.75 4.78 -18.44
C ASN A 103 1.65 3.74 -18.21
N THR A 104 1.69 3.06 -17.07
CA THR A 104 0.63 2.14 -16.65
C THR A 104 -0.51 2.92 -16.01
N LYS A 105 -1.75 2.56 -16.34
CA LYS A 105 -2.98 3.08 -15.72
C LYS A 105 -2.88 3.01 -14.20
N VAL A 106 -2.95 4.12 -13.48
CA VAL A 106 -2.83 4.13 -12.02
C VAL A 106 -3.73 5.17 -11.37
N SER A 107 -4.31 4.79 -10.23
CA SER A 107 -5.05 5.64 -9.31
C SER A 107 -4.40 5.57 -7.92
N GLY A 108 -4.04 6.73 -7.37
CA GLY A 108 -3.50 6.83 -6.02
C GLY A 108 -4.61 7.01 -4.99
N MET A 109 -4.48 6.36 -3.84
CA MET A 109 -5.42 6.52 -2.73
C MET A 109 -5.39 7.94 -2.15
N LYS A 110 -6.56 8.55 -1.96
CA LYS A 110 -6.75 9.87 -1.33
C LYS A 110 -6.68 9.77 0.20
N SER A 111 -6.67 10.91 0.88
CA SER A 111 -6.67 11.00 2.34
C SER A 111 -7.84 10.26 3.00
N SER A 112 -9.02 10.24 2.38
CA SER A 112 -10.19 9.52 2.90
C SER A 112 -9.97 8.01 2.94
N GLY A 113 -9.43 7.41 1.87
CA GLY A 113 -9.07 5.99 1.85
C GLY A 113 -7.96 5.66 2.84
N LYS A 114 -6.93 6.52 2.93
CA LYS A 114 -5.83 6.34 3.90
C LYS A 114 -6.34 6.31 5.33
N LYS A 115 -7.35 7.12 5.66
CA LYS A 115 -7.98 7.12 6.98
C LYS A 115 -8.65 5.77 7.27
N LYS A 116 -9.39 5.20 6.30
CA LYS A 116 -10.04 3.89 6.44
C LYS A 116 -9.01 2.77 6.63
N MET A 117 -7.98 2.75 5.79
CA MET A 117 -6.85 1.83 5.96
C MET A 117 -6.19 1.99 7.34
N GLY A 118 -6.05 3.23 7.82
CA GLY A 118 -5.51 3.58 9.13
C GLY A 118 -6.35 3.11 10.31
N GLN A 119 -7.59 2.64 10.11
CA GLN A 119 -8.44 2.08 11.17
C GLN A 119 -8.29 0.56 11.31
N GLY A 120 -7.89 -0.16 10.25
CA GLY A 120 -7.71 -1.60 10.29
C GLY A 120 -6.25 -2.02 10.42
N TRP A 121 -5.71 -2.00 11.64
CA TRP A 121 -4.33 -2.40 11.94
C TRP A 121 -4.27 -3.92 12.08
N VAL A 122 -3.58 -4.61 11.17
CA VAL A 122 -3.52 -6.08 11.16
C VAL A 122 -2.25 -6.59 11.83
N SER A 123 -1.09 -6.06 11.41
CA SER A 123 0.21 -6.46 11.94
C SER A 123 1.23 -5.34 11.72
N LEU A 124 2.15 -5.16 12.66
CA LEU A 124 3.20 -4.15 12.60
C LEU A 124 4.48 -4.71 13.17
N ILE A 125 5.60 -4.17 12.68
CA ILE A 125 6.88 -4.40 13.33
C ILE A 125 6.90 -3.71 14.70
N ASP A 126 7.39 -4.43 15.72
CA ASP A 126 7.51 -3.93 17.09
C ASP A 126 8.77 -3.06 17.23
N LYS A 127 8.76 -1.89 16.59
CA LYS A 127 9.79 -0.87 16.68
C LYS A 127 9.15 0.50 16.88
N THR A 128 9.55 1.22 17.93
CA THR A 128 8.91 2.46 18.39
C THR A 128 8.83 3.56 17.32
N ASP A 129 9.86 3.69 16.49
CA ASP A 129 9.93 4.64 15.38
C ASP A 129 8.90 4.33 14.29
N TYR A 130 8.69 3.06 13.95
CA TYR A 130 7.65 2.62 13.01
C TYR A 130 6.25 2.85 13.56
N LEU A 131 6.00 2.40 14.79
CA LEU A 131 4.70 2.58 15.45
C LEU A 131 4.31 4.06 15.52
N SER A 132 5.25 4.91 15.94
CA SER A 132 5.05 6.36 16.03
C SER A 132 4.84 6.98 14.65
N LYS A 133 5.62 6.58 13.63
CA LYS A 133 5.50 7.13 12.29
C LYS A 133 4.16 6.74 11.66
N PHE A 134 3.74 5.49 11.74
CA PHE A 134 2.45 5.04 11.21
C PHE A 134 1.28 5.69 11.93
N LYS A 135 1.39 5.90 13.25
CA LYS A 135 0.44 6.72 14.02
C LYS A 135 0.22 8.11 13.44
N ASN A 136 1.32 8.80 13.20
CA ASN A 136 1.26 10.16 12.68
C ASN A 136 0.77 10.22 11.23
N LEU A 137 1.18 9.27 10.38
CA LEU A 137 0.88 9.30 8.94
C LEU A 137 -0.54 8.84 8.60
N LEU A 138 -1.08 7.89 9.35
CA LEU A 138 -2.43 7.35 9.13
C LEU A 138 -3.48 8.00 10.03
N LYS A 139 -3.06 8.91 10.95
CA LYS A 139 -3.90 9.80 11.76
C LYS A 139 -5.04 9.09 12.49
N PHE A 140 -4.68 8.27 13.47
CA PHE A 140 -5.60 7.72 14.47
C PHE A 140 -5.20 8.16 15.88
#